data_AF-C9K4E3-F1
#
_entry.id   AF-C9K4E3-F1
#
_cell.length_a   1.000
_cell.length_b   1.000
_cell.length_c   1.000
_cell.angle_alpha   90.00
_cell.angle_beta   90.00
_cell.angle_gamma   90.00
#
_symmetry.space_group_name_H-M   'P 1'
#
loop_
_entity.id
_entity.type
_entity.pdbx_description
1 polymer ?
#
loop_
_entity_poly.entity_id
_entity_poly.type
_entity_poly.pdbx_seq_one_letter_code
_entity_poly.pdbx_strand_id
1 'polypeptide(L)' 'PRMLEAMNIDYVIIGHSERREYFNETDETCNKKVKAAFAHNLTPILCCGETLEQRENGTTNDVIKAQI' A
#
# COMPACT_ATOMS: atom_id res chain seq x y z
N PRO A 1 -6.77 -1.54 -13.47
CA PRO A 1 -6.64 -3.01 -13.29
C PRO A 1 -7.80 -3.81 -13.92
N ARG A 2 -7.97 -3.72 -15.25
CA ARG A 2 -9.08 -4.38 -15.97
C ARG A 2 -9.01 -5.92 -15.98
N MET A 3 -7.80 -6.48 -15.91
CA MET A 3 -7.62 -7.94 -15.88
C MET A 3 -8.13 -8.56 -14.58
N LEU A 4 -7.83 -7.94 -13.42
CA LEU A 4 -8.26 -8.45 -12.12
C LEU A 4 -9.79 -8.38 -11.97
N GLU A 5 -10.38 -7.27 -12.44
CA GLU A 5 -11.82 -7.09 -12.52
C GLU A 5 -12.48 -8.16 -13.43
N ALA A 6 -11.91 -8.43 -14.60
CA ALA A 6 -12.39 -9.49 -15.51
C ALA A 6 -12.22 -10.91 -14.95
N MET A 7 -11.26 -11.12 -14.05
CA MET A 7 -11.04 -12.38 -13.32
C MET A 7 -11.92 -12.49 -12.07
N ASN A 8 -12.80 -11.51 -11.81
CA ASN A 8 -13.72 -11.47 -10.68
C ASN A 8 -13.01 -11.60 -9.32
N ILE A 9 -11.84 -10.94 -9.20
CA ILE A 9 -11.06 -10.86 -7.97
C ILE A 9 -11.53 -9.64 -7.18
N ASP A 10 -11.85 -9.81 -5.90
CA ASP A 10 -12.40 -8.72 -5.08
C ASP A 10 -11.32 -7.91 -4.33
N TYR A 11 -10.14 -8.47 -4.10
CA TYR A 11 -9.12 -7.88 -3.22
C TYR A 11 -7.77 -7.73 -3.89
N VAL A 12 -7.05 -6.66 -3.55
CA VAL A 12 -5.67 -6.43 -4.01
C VAL A 12 -4.80 -5.90 -2.89
N ILE A 13 -3.63 -6.51 -2.67
CA ILE A 13 -2.65 -6.06 -1.67
C ILE A 13 -1.75 -4.99 -2.30
N ILE A 14 -1.57 -3.85 -1.61
CA ILE A 14 -0.79 -2.70 -2.08
C ILE A 14 0.13 -2.23 -0.94
N GLY A 15 1.38 -1.88 -1.25
CA GLY A 15 2.27 -1.24 -0.29
C GLY A 15 2.98 -2.19 0.68
N HIS A 16 3.07 -3.48 0.35
CA HIS A 16 3.80 -4.47 1.16
C HIS A 16 5.26 -4.04 1.34
N SER A 17 5.86 -4.30 2.52
CA SER A 17 7.22 -3.85 2.86
C SER A 17 8.25 -4.28 1.82
N GLU A 18 8.16 -5.51 1.34
CA GLU A 18 9.00 -6.06 0.27
C GLU A 18 8.94 -5.23 -1.02
N ARG A 19 7.77 -4.66 -1.35
CA ARG A 19 7.61 -3.80 -2.53
C ARG A 19 8.23 -2.43 -2.33
N ARG A 20 8.14 -1.89 -1.12
CA ARG A 20 8.78 -0.61 -0.76
C ARG A 20 10.31 -0.75 -0.79
N GLU A 21 10.83 -1.87 -0.30
CA GLU A 21 12.28 -2.13 -0.19
C GLU A 21 12.91 -2.55 -1.54
N TYR A 22 12.32 -3.52 -2.25
CA TYR A 22 12.94 -4.10 -3.44
C TYR A 22 12.49 -3.46 -4.76
N PHE A 23 11.35 -2.77 -4.77
CA PHE A 23 10.74 -2.24 -6.00
C PHE A 23 10.55 -0.71 -5.95
N ASN A 24 11.17 -0.03 -4.99
CA ASN A 24 11.08 1.42 -4.78
C ASN A 24 9.62 1.93 -4.79
N GLU A 25 8.69 1.15 -4.24
CA GLU A 25 7.30 1.56 -4.13
C GLU A 25 7.16 2.66 -3.08
N THR A 26 6.68 3.83 -3.49
CA THR A 26 6.52 5.01 -2.64
C THR A 26 5.05 5.21 -2.23
N ASP A 27 4.81 5.97 -1.17
CA ASP A 27 3.44 6.31 -0.72
C ASP A 27 2.60 6.97 -1.82
N GLU A 28 3.21 7.82 -2.65
CA GLU A 28 2.56 8.41 -3.82
C GLU A 28 2.11 7.35 -4.83
N THR A 29 2.94 6.35 -5.09
CA THR A 29 2.59 5.27 -6.02
C THR A 29 1.54 4.33 -5.42
N CYS A 30 1.60 4.05 -4.12
CA CYS A 30 0.55 3.34 -3.40
C CYS A 30 -0.79 4.08 -3.49
N ASN A 31 -0.82 5.39 -3.24
CA ASN A 31 -2.03 6.21 -3.31
C ASN A 31 -2.68 6.15 -4.70
N LYS A 32 -1.88 6.25 -5.77
CA LYS A 32 -2.35 6.10 -7.16
C LYS A 32 -2.95 4.72 -7.41
N LYS A 33 -2.33 3.65 -6.90
CA LYS A 33 -2.83 2.27 -7.04
C LYS A 33 -4.12 2.02 -6.26
N VAL A 34 -4.22 2.54 -5.03
CA VAL A 34 -5.44 2.46 -4.20
C VAL A 34 -6.62 3.13 -4.91
N LYS A 35 -6.43 4.34 -5.44
CA LYS A 35 -7.46 5.03 -6.24
C LYS A 35 -7.86 4.23 -7.48
N ALA A 36 -6.88 3.64 -8.18
CA ALA A 36 -7.15 2.80 -9.33
C ALA A 36 -7.85 1.48 -8.99
N ALA A 37 -7.64 0.93 -7.78
CA ALA A 37 -8.34 -0.25 -7.30
C ALA A 37 -9.82 0.07 -7.06
N PHE A 38 -10.11 1.14 -6.31
CA PHE A 38 -11.48 1.60 -6.07
C PHE A 38 -12.24 1.93 -7.36
N ALA A 39 -11.58 2.58 -8.32
CA ALA A 39 -12.19 2.92 -9.61
C ALA A 39 -12.59 1.69 -10.46
N HIS A 40 -12.10 0.51 -10.11
CA HIS A 40 -12.32 -0.75 -10.83
C HIS A 40 -12.96 -1.82 -9.94
N ASN A 41 -13.75 -1.40 -8.94
CA ASN A 41 -14.50 -2.28 -8.04
C ASN A 41 -13.64 -3.28 -7.26
N LEU A 42 -12.34 -3.01 -7.07
CA LEU A 42 -11.45 -3.79 -6.22
C LEU A 42 -11.39 -3.16 -4.83
N THR A 43 -11.32 -4.00 -3.80
CA THR A 43 -11.07 -3.60 -2.41
C THR A 43 -9.57 -3.64 -2.13
N PRO A 44 -8.88 -2.50 -2.03
CA PRO A 44 -7.45 -2.47 -1.74
C PRO A 44 -7.19 -2.78 -0.26
N ILE A 45 -6.24 -3.67 -0.02
CA ILE A 45 -5.62 -3.93 1.28
C ILE A 45 -4.30 -3.16 1.30
N LEU A 46 -4.30 -1.99 1.92
CA LEU A 46 -3.11 -1.14 2.02
C LEU A 46 -2.25 -1.57 3.21
N CYS A 47 -1.05 -2.05 2.94
CA CYS A 47 -0.05 -2.34 3.96
C CYS A 47 0.66 -1.04 4.37
N CYS A 48 0.63 -0.76 5.66
CA CYS A 48 1.39 0.31 6.31
C CYS A 48 2.19 -0.28 7.49
N GLY A 49 3.32 0.35 7.81
CA GLY A 49 4.25 -0.16 8.80
C GLY A 49 5.49 0.70 8.94
N GLU A 50 6.16 0.57 10.06
CA GLU A 50 7.44 1.17 10.38
C GLU A 50 8.58 0.15 10.34
N THR A 51 9.81 0.65 10.20
CA THR A 51 11.02 -0.15 10.42
C THR A 51 11.31 -0.33 11.91
N LEU A 52 12.15 -1.31 12.26
CA LEU A 52 12.58 -1.50 13.64
C LEU A 52 13.22 -0.23 14.23
N GLU A 53 14.06 0.46 13.45
CA GLU A 53 14.70 1.72 13.86
C GLU A 53 13.68 2.84 14.12
N GLN A 54 12.66 2.98 13.27
CA GLN A 54 11.59 3.97 13.47
C GLN A 54 10.78 3.67 14.75
N ARG A 55 10.54 2.39 15.03
CA ARG A 55 9.88 1.97 16.26
C ARG A 55 10.72 2.27 17.50
N GLU A 56 12.01 1.95 17.47
CA GLU A 56 12.94 2.23 18.58
C GLU A 56 13.10 3.74 18.83
N ASN A 57 13.03 4.55 17.77
CA ASN A 57 13.02 6.00 17.85
C ASN A 57 11.66 6.60 18.23
N GLY A 58 10.62 5.78 18.45
CA GLY A 58 9.29 6.24 18.84
C GLY A 58 8.52 6.99 17.76
N THR A 59 8.93 6.90 16.50
CA THR A 59 8.32 7.64 15.37
C THR A 59 7.23 6.87 14.64
N THR A 60 6.82 5.71 15.14
CA THR A 60 5.80 4.83 14.53
C THR A 60 4.56 5.60 14.08
N ASN A 61 3.97 6.43 14.95
CA ASN A 61 2.74 7.15 14.61
C ASN A 61 2.92 8.15 13.46
N ASP A 62 4.07 8.80 13.37
CA ASP A 62 4.35 9.77 12.30
C ASP A 62 4.56 9.06 10.97
N VAL A 63 5.25 7.92 10.99
CA VAL A 63 5.46 7.07 9.82
C VAL A 63 4.12 6.53 9.30
N ILE A 64 3.29 5.96 10.18
CA ILE A 64 1.99 5.41 9.77
C ILE A 64 1.07 6.51 9.23
N LYS A 65 1.05 7.71 9.84
CA LYS A 65 0.27 8.85 9.32
C LYS A 65 0.71 9.30 7.93
N ALA A 66 2.00 9.21 7.61
CA ALA A 66 2.49 9.58 6.28
C ALA A 66 2.05 8.59 5.19
N GLN A 67 1.72 7.35 5.56
CA GLN A 67 1.38 6.27 4.62
C GLN A 67 -0.14 6.16 4.34
N ILE A 68 -1.00 6.93 5.03
CA ILE A 68 -2.47 6.84 4.97
C ILE A 68 -3.07 8.09 4.30
#